data_AF-A0A1F4VG35-F1
#
_entry.id   AF-A0A1F4VG35-F1
#
_cell.length_a   1.000
_cell.length_b   1.000
_cell.length_c   1.000
_cell.angle_alpha   90.00
_cell.angle_beta   90.00
_cell.angle_gamma   90.00
#
_symmetry.space_group_name_H-M   'P 1'
#
loop_
_entity.id
_entity.type
_entity.pdbx_description
1 polymer ?
#
loop_
_entity_poly.entity_id
_entity_poly.type
_entity_poly.pdbx_seq_one_letter_code
_entity_poly.pdbx_strand_id
1 'polypeptide(L)' 'MLSVGNGPIWLAAAAFFIGVLALYAAVIAFPTMWLWNWLMPDLFGLKTIDFWQALGLNLLTGFLFKSWCSHSK' A
#
# COMPACT_ATOMS: atom_id res chain seq x y z
N MET A 1 31.90 2.52 27.89
CA MET A 1 31.91 3.24 26.59
C MET A 1 31.51 2.28 25.47
N LEU A 2 30.29 1.71 25.52
CA LEU A 2 29.74 0.98 24.39
C LEU A 2 28.70 1.88 23.74
N SER A 3 29.03 2.34 22.55
CA SER A 3 28.09 2.96 21.62
C SER A 3 26.99 1.95 21.33
N VAL A 4 25.95 1.90 22.18
CA VAL A 4 24.63 1.43 21.74
C VAL A 4 24.09 2.56 20.88
N GLY A 5 24.66 2.66 19.68
CA GLY A 5 24.03 3.38 18.60
C GLY A 5 22.69 2.71 18.41
N ASN A 6 21.62 3.40 18.82
CA ASN A 6 20.28 3.11 18.36
C ASN A 6 20.29 3.34 16.84
N GLY A 7 20.81 2.37 16.09
CA GLY A 7 20.62 2.28 14.65
C GLY A 7 19.12 2.23 14.37
N PRO A 8 18.68 2.46 13.13
CA PRO A 8 17.29 2.74 12.81
C PRO A 8 16.40 1.48 12.84
N ILE A 9 16.29 0.84 14.01
CA ILE A 9 15.35 -0.26 14.32
C ILE A 9 13.91 0.10 13.92
N TRP A 10 13.56 1.39 14.05
CA TRP A 10 12.29 1.95 13.60
C TRP A 10 12.10 1.87 12.08
N LEU A 11 13.18 2.04 11.29
CA LEU A 11 13.12 1.89 9.84
C LEU A 11 12.95 0.42 9.45
N ALA A 12 13.61 -0.50 10.14
CA ALA A 12 13.43 -1.93 9.90
C ALA A 12 12.00 -2.39 10.21
N ALA A 13 11.43 -1.92 11.33
CA ALA A 13 10.04 -2.19 11.70
C ALA A 13 9.04 -1.55 10.71
N ALA A 14 9.29 -0.31 10.27
CA ALA A 14 8.48 0.36 9.26
C ALA A 14 8.52 -0.36 7.90
N ALA A 15 9.71 -0.80 7.45
CA ALA A 15 9.88 -1.54 6.22
C ALA A 15 9.16 -2.90 6.27
N PHE A 16 9.21 -3.60 7.40
CA PHE A 16 8.47 -4.86 7.58
C PHE A 16 6.96 -4.65 7.49
N PHE A 17 6.43 -3.63 8.18
CA PHE A 17 5.01 -3.28 8.09
C PHE A 17 4.57 -2.88 6.68
N ILE A 18 5.40 -2.13 5.95
CA ILE A 18 5.14 -1.75 4.56
C ILE A 18 5.15 -2.98 3.66
N GLY A 19 6.09 -3.92 3.87
CA GLY A 19 6.15 -5.18 3.13
C GLY A 19 4.91 -6.04 3.32
N VAL A 20 4.44 -6.20 4.56
CA VAL A 20 3.21 -6.96 4.87
C VAL A 20 1.98 -6.29 4.26
N LEU A 21 1.88 -4.96 4.34
CA LEU A 21 0.77 -4.21 3.76
C LEU A 21 0.75 -4.30 2.23
N ALA A 22 1.93 -4.26 1.59
CA ALA A 22 2.07 -4.46 0.16
C ALA A 22 1.67 -5.89 -0.26
N LEU A 23 1.98 -6.88 0.57
CA LEU A 23 1.58 -8.28 0.33
C LEU A 23 0.05 -8.44 0.43
N TYR A 24 -0.56 -7.81 1.43
CA TYR A 24 -2.02 -7.79 1.59
C TYR A 24 -2.70 -7.04 0.43
N ALA A 25 -2.14 -5.90 0.03
CA ALA A 25 -2.54 -5.14 -1.15
C ALA A 25 -2.44 -5.95 -2.45
N ALA A 26 -1.44 -6.82 -2.59
CA ALA A 26 -1.31 -7.69 -3.76
C ALA A 26 -2.40 -8.78 -3.82
N VAL A 27 -2.82 -9.32 -2.67
CA VAL A 27 -3.95 -10.27 -2.60
C VAL A 27 -5.26 -9.59 -2.99
N ILE A 28 -5.47 -8.34 -2.55
CA ILE A 28 -6.65 -7.55 -2.89
C ILE A 28 -6.55 -7.01 -4.33
N ALA A 29 -5.35 -6.87 -4.90
CA ALA A 29 -5.16 -6.38 -6.27
C ALA A 29 -5.82 -7.28 -7.33
N PHE A 30 -5.97 -8.59 -7.04
CA PHE A 30 -6.62 -9.53 -7.94
C PHE A 30 -8.11 -9.21 -8.19
N PRO A 31 -8.97 -9.13 -7.15
CA PRO A 31 -10.34 -8.68 -7.33
C PRO A 31 -10.43 -7.21 -7.76
N THR A 32 -9.51 -6.34 -7.33
CA THR A 32 -9.46 -4.94 -7.79
C THR A 32 -9.25 -4.84 -9.31
N MET A 33 -8.33 -5.62 -9.88
CA MET A 33 -8.07 -5.63 -11.32
C MET A 33 -9.27 -6.16 -12.10
N TRP A 34 -9.90 -7.24 -11.63
CA TRP A 34 -11.09 -7.81 -12.27
C TRP A 34 -12.26 -6.83 -12.24
N LEU A 35 -12.57 -6.29 -11.06
CA LEU A 35 -13.67 -5.35 -10.86
C LEU A 35 -13.46 -4.06 -11.64
N TRP A 36 -12.24 -3.53 -11.65
CA TRP A 36 -11.92 -2.31 -12.39
C TRP A 36 -12.05 -2.51 -13.89
N ASN A 37 -11.49 -3.60 -14.44
CA ASN A 37 -11.60 -3.87 -15.87
C ASN A 37 -13.04 -4.10 -16.35
N TRP A 38 -13.95 -4.48 -15.44
CA TRP A 38 -15.38 -4.59 -15.73
C TRP A 38 -16.14 -3.28 -15.53
N LEU A 39 -15.90 -2.50 -14.47
CA LEU A 39 -16.70 -1.31 -14.17
C LEU A 39 -16.19 -0.02 -14.80
N MET A 40 -14.90 0.29 -14.66
CA MET A 40 -14.38 1.63 -14.97
C MET A 40 -14.32 1.95 -16.47
N PRO A 41 -13.94 1.00 -17.35
CA PRO A 41 -14.04 1.19 -18.79
C PRO A 41 -15.49 1.37 -19.25
N ASP A 42 -16.42 0.62 -18.67
CA ASP A 42 -17.81 0.57 -19.12
C ASP A 42 -18.61 1.78 -18.60
N LEU A 43 -18.36 2.22 -17.37
CA LEU A 43 -19.06 3.36 -16.75
C LEU A 43 -18.46 4.72 -17.13
N PHE A 44 -17.14 4.81 -17.26
CA PHE A 44 -16.44 6.09 -17.41
C PHE A 44 -15.58 6.18 -18.68
N GLY A 45 -15.49 5.11 -19.49
CA GLY A 45 -14.66 5.09 -20.69
C GLY A 45 -13.15 5.11 -20.39
N LEU A 46 -12.73 4.78 -19.16
CA LEU A 46 -11.32 4.77 -18.79
C LEU A 46 -10.58 3.53 -19.30
N LYS A 47 -9.26 3.66 -19.42
CA LYS A 47 -8.39 2.55 -19.80
C LYS A 47 -8.35 1.46 -18.71
N THR A 48 -8.34 0.21 -19.14
CA THR A 48 -8.08 -0.98 -18.31
C THR A 48 -6.75 -0.83 -17.58
N ILE A 49 -6.70 -1.25 -16.31
CA ILE A 49 -5.46 -1.26 -15.52
C ILE A 49 -4.83 -2.65 -15.51
N ASP A 50 -3.52 -2.67 -15.66
CA ASP A 50 -2.69 -3.87 -15.51
C ASP A 50 -2.42 -4.20 -14.02
N PHE A 51 -1.95 -5.41 -13.74
CA PHE A 51 -1.59 -5.87 -12.39
C PHE A 51 -0.66 -4.87 -11.67
N TRP A 52 0.33 -4.32 -12.39
CA TRP A 52 1.24 -3.32 -11.83
C TRP A 52 0.55 -2.01 -11.46
N GLN A 53 -0.48 -1.60 -12.21
CA GLN A 53 -1.25 -0.39 -11.92
C GLN A 53 -2.21 -0.61 -10.75
N ALA A 54 -2.87 -1.77 -10.67
CA ALA A 54 -3.71 -2.14 -9.53
C ALA A 54 -2.91 -2.22 -8.23
N LEU A 55 -1.69 -2.78 -8.28
CA LEU A 55 -0.77 -2.84 -7.15
C LEU A 55 -0.30 -1.45 -6.73
N GLY A 56 0.06 -0.59 -7.70
CA GLY A 56 0.40 0.83 -7.43
C GLY A 56 -0.74 1.62 -6.79
N LEU A 57 -1.99 1.41 -7.24
CA LEU A 57 -3.19 2.02 -6.68
C LEU A 57 -3.42 1.59 -5.23
N ASN A 58 -3.35 0.29 -4.94
CA ASN A 58 -3.47 -0.20 -3.57
C ASN A 58 -2.36 0.34 -2.65
N LEU A 59 -1.13 0.48 -3.16
CA LEU A 59 -0.03 1.08 -2.42
C LEU A 59 -0.30 2.56 -2.10
N LEU A 60 -0.83 3.31 -3.08
CA LEU A 60 -1.14 4.73 -2.97
C LEU A 60 -2.30 4.97 -1.99
N THR A 61 -3.36 4.17 -2.05
CA THR A 61 -4.44 4.13 -1.05
C THR A 61 -3.87 3.84 0.33
N GLY A 62 -3.01 2.82 0.46
CA GLY A 62 -2.33 2.52 1.72
C GLY A 62 -1.52 3.70 2.27
N PHE A 63 -0.85 4.45 1.40
CA PHE A 63 -0.06 5.62 1.81
C PHE A 63 -0.93 6.81 2.22
N LEU A 64 -2.01 7.06 1.49
CA LEU A 64 -2.93 8.19 1.71
C LEU A 64 -3.76 7.99 2.99
N PHE A 65 -4.23 6.76 3.24
CA PHE A 65 -5.03 6.42 4.41
C PHE A 65 -4.21 6.06 5.65
N LYS A 66 -2.90 5.79 5.54
CA LYS A 66 -2.00 5.57 6.69
C LYS A 66 -1.53 6.91 7.30
N SER A 67 -2.44 7.85 7.44
CA SER A 67 -2.16 9.14 8.03
C SER A 67 -3.10 9.38 9.22
N TRP A 68 -2.46 9.70 10.36
CA TRP A 68 -3.02 10.33 11.57
C TRP A 68 -3.66 9.44 12.64
N CYS A 69 -2.82 8.76 13.43
CA CYS A 69 -3.04 8.68 14.87
C CYS A 69 -1.82 9.25 15.61
N SER A 70 -1.82 10.58 15.77
CA SER A 70 -1.10 11.25 16.85
C SER A 70 -1.96 11.10 18.10
N HIS A 71 -1.55 10.26 19.05
CA HIS A 71 -2.12 10.27 20.40
C HIS A 71 -1.02 10.73 21.34
N SER A 72 -1.00 12.04 21.62
CA SER A 72 -0.32 12.55 22.80
C SER A 72 -1.18 12.21 24.00
N LYS A 73 -0.62 11.48 24.97
CA LYS A 73 -0.72 11.70 26.42
C LYS A 73 0.37 10.91 27.12
#